data_AF-A0A927G338-F1
#
_entry.id   AF-A0A927G338-F1
#
_cell.length_a   1.000
_cell.length_b   1.000
_cell.length_c   1.000
_cell.angle_alpha   90.00
_cell.angle_beta   90.00
_cell.angle_gamma   90.00
#
_symmetry.space_group_name_H-M   'P 1'
#
loop_
_entity.id
_entity.type
_entity.pdbx_description
1 polymer ?
#
loop_
_entity_poly.entity_id
_entity_poly.type
_entity_poly.pdbx_seq_one_letter_code
_entity_poly.pdbx_strand_id
1 'polypeptide(L)' 'MGNAVHDKDSQIDYLKNRLNMFIEVIDSLDPENTELEDIDRLIKMLDDLEFKYDQFKTDWDKE' A
#
# COMPACT_ATOMS: atom_id res chain seq x y z
N MET A 1 2.64 -10.72 -19.89
CA MET A 1 3.47 -9.50 -19.87
C MET A 1 2.52 -8.37 -19.54
N GLY A 2 2.35 -8.07 -18.25
CA GLY A 2 1.33 -7.14 -17.77
C GLY A 2 1.74 -5.71 -18.10
N ASN A 3 0.84 -4.95 -18.71
CA ASN A 3 1.06 -3.53 -18.99
C ASN A 3 1.36 -2.82 -17.66
N ALA A 4 2.60 -2.36 -17.49
CA ALA A 4 2.96 -1.53 -16.37
C ALA A 4 2.15 -0.22 -16.46
N VAL A 5 1.51 0.14 -15.34
CA VAL A 5 0.79 1.40 -15.21
C VAL A 5 1.85 2.49 -15.11
N HIS A 6 2.00 3.28 -16.18
CA HIS A 6 3.02 4.32 -16.29
C HIS A 6 2.44 5.73 -16.12
N ASP A 7 1.12 5.91 -16.16
CA ASP A 7 0.52 7.22 -15.93
C ASP A 7 0.37 7.50 -14.43
N LYS A 8 0.71 8.73 -14.05
CA LYS A 8 0.72 9.20 -12.67
C LYS A 8 -0.65 9.08 -11.99
N ASP A 9 -1.74 9.36 -12.70
CA ASP A 9 -3.09 9.33 -12.13
C ASP A 9 -3.47 7.91 -11.71
N SER A 10 -3.26 6.93 -12.58
CA SER A 10 -3.52 5.52 -12.28
C SER A 10 -2.58 4.96 -11.20
N GLN A 11 -1.33 5.44 -11.14
CA GLN A 11 -0.40 5.12 -10.05
C GLN A 11 -0.87 5.67 -8.70
N ILE A 12 -1.36 6.91 -8.66
CA ILE A 12 -1.95 7.51 -7.46
C ILE A 12 -3.21 6.74 -7.04
N ASP A 13 -4.08 6.39 -7.98
CA ASP A 13 -5.31 5.64 -7.68
C ASP A 13 -5.01 4.22 -7.19
N TYR A 14 -3.95 3.58 -7.69
CA TYR A 14 -3.45 2.34 -7.12
C TYR A 14 -3.09 2.50 -5.63
N LEU A 15 -2.30 3.52 -5.28
CA LEU A 15 -1.89 3.76 -3.89
C LEU A 15 -3.09 4.02 -2.98
N LYS A 16 -4.06 4.83 -3.41
CA LYS A 16 -5.31 5.07 -2.67
C LYS A 16 -6.08 3.77 -2.42
N ASN A 17 -6.23 2.93 -3.45
CA ASN A 17 -6.92 1.65 -3.33
C ASN A 17 -6.20 0.72 -2.35
N ARG A 18 -4.86 0.66 -2.39
CA ARG A 18 -4.07 -0.13 -1.42
C ARG A 18 -4.22 0.38 0.01
N LEU A 19 -4.24 1.70 0.21
CA LEU A 19 -4.46 2.31 1.52
C LEU A 19 -5.87 2.01 2.06
N ASN A 20 -6.90 2.08 1.22
CA ASN A 20 -8.26 1.73 1.64
C ASN A 20 -8.37 0.27 2.08
N MET A 21 -7.76 -0.66 1.33
CA MET A 21 -7.71 -2.07 1.76
C MET A 21 -6.94 -2.25 3.07
N PHE A 22 -5.88 -1.49 3.31
CA PHE A 22 -5.16 -1.51 4.58
C PHE A 22 -6.05 -1.05 5.75
N ILE A 23 -6.85 0.01 5.54
CA ILE A 23 -7.83 0.49 6.54
C ILE A 23 -8.88 -0.59 6.83
N GLU A 24 -9.42 -1.25 5.80
CA GLU A 24 -10.39 -2.34 5.98
C GLU A 24 -9.80 -3.50 6.80
N VAL A 25 -8.51 -3.82 6.61
CA VAL A 25 -7.83 -4.83 7.43
C VAL A 25 -7.75 -4.37 8.88
N ILE A 26 -7.36 -3.13 9.16
CA ILE A 26 -7.34 -2.59 10.54
C ILE A 26 -8.73 -2.66 11.18
N ASP A 27 -9.76 -2.22 10.48
CA ASP A 27 -11.13 -2.20 10.98
C ASP A 27 -11.68 -3.61 11.28
N SER A 28 -11.13 -4.63 10.60
CA SER A 28 -11.49 -6.04 10.83
C SER A 28 -10.79 -6.69 12.02
N LEU A 29 -9.78 -6.03 12.59
CA LEU A 29 -9.04 -6.57 13.74
C LEU A 29 -9.85 -6.41 15.03
N ASP A 30 -9.89 -7.48 15.81
CA ASP A 30 -10.42 -7.47 17.17
C ASP A 30 -9.28 -7.15 18.15
N PRO A 31 -9.32 -6.01 18.87
CA PRO A 31 -8.26 -5.64 19.81
C PRO A 31 -8.00 -6.68 20.91
N GLU A 32 -8.99 -7.47 21.29
CA GLU A 32 -8.83 -8.50 22.33
C GLU A 32 -8.08 -9.74 21.83
N ASN A 33 -8.07 -9.98 20.52
CA ASN A 33 -7.47 -11.14 19.87
C ASN A 33 -6.26 -10.80 18.98
N THR A 34 -5.92 -9.52 18.83
CA THR A 34 -4.80 -9.07 18.01
C THR A 34 -3.48 -9.38 18.70
N GLU A 35 -2.58 -10.08 18.01
CA GLU A 35 -1.25 -10.45 18.53
C GLU A 35 -0.13 -9.60 17.91
N LEU A 36 1.10 -9.74 18.41
CA LEU A 36 2.24 -9.00 17.88
C LEU A 36 2.51 -9.33 16.41
N GLU A 37 2.31 -10.58 16.00
CA GLU A 37 2.46 -10.97 14.59
C GLU A 37 1.48 -10.24 13.67
N ASP A 38 0.29 -9.87 14.15
CA ASP A 38 -0.67 -9.10 13.36
C ASP A 38 -0.22 -7.66 13.19
N ILE A 39 0.35 -7.07 14.24
CA ILE A 39 0.98 -5.73 14.15
C ILE A 39 2.16 -5.75 13.19
N ASP A 40 3.01 -6.78 13.23
CA ASP A 40 4.11 -6.94 12.28
C ASP A 40 3.62 -7.06 10.82
N ARG A 41 2.47 -7.72 10.60
CA ARG A 41 1.83 -7.78 9.27
C ARG A 41 1.35 -6.40 8.82
N LEU A 42 0.72 -5.62 9.71
CA LEU A 42 0.27 -4.26 9.38
C LEU A 42 1.44 -3.36 9.01
N ILE A 43 2.54 -3.42 9.77
CA ILE A 43 3.77 -2.66 9.48
C ILE A 43 4.30 -3.05 8.10
N LYS A 44 4.39 -4.35 7.82
CA LYS A 44 4.85 -4.83 6.51
C LYS A 44 3.97 -4.34 5.35
N MET A 45 2.65 -4.26 5.56
CA MET A 45 1.73 -3.73 4.53
C MET A 45 2.00 -2.24 4.24
N LEU A 46 2.36 -1.46 5.27
CA LEU A 46 2.76 -0.07 5.10
C LEU A 46 4.11 0.05 4.40
N ASP A 47 5.10 -0.75 4.78
CA ASP A 47 6.42 -0.78 4.13
C ASP A 47 6.29 -1.13 2.64
N ASP A 48 5.46 -2.11 2.29
CA ASP A 48 5.18 -2.50 0.91
C ASP A 48 4.50 -1.35 0.12
N LEU A 49 3.63 -0.58 0.79
CA LEU A 49 2.97 0.59 0.20
C LEU A 49 3.97 1.73 -0.03
N GLU A 50 4.85 1.99 0.94
CA GLU A 50 5.93 2.98 0.84
C GLU A 50 6.89 2.62 -0.30
N PHE A 51 7.33 1.36 -0.37
CA PHE A 51 8.16 0.88 -1.46
C PHE A 51 7.51 1.12 -2.83
N LYS A 52 6.20 0.88 -2.94
CA LYS A 52 5.47 1.16 -4.19
C LYS A 52 5.35 2.64 -4.51
N TYR A 53 5.14 3.47 -3.49
CA TYR A 53 5.15 4.92 -3.66
C TYR A 53 6.51 5.41 -4.17
N ASP A 54 7.62 4.97 -3.58
CA ASP A 54 8.97 5.36 -4.01
C ASP A 54 9.28 4.91 -5.44
N GLN A 55 8.80 3.72 -5.81
CA GLN A 55 8.90 3.22 -7.18
C GLN A 55 8.17 4.16 -8.16
N PHE A 56 6.92 4.56 -7.88
CA PHE A 56 6.15 5.47 -8.74
C PHE A 56 6.71 6.88 -8.74
N LYS A 57 7.17 7.38 -7.59
CA LYS A 57 7.81 8.69 -7.47
C LYS A 57 9.03 8.80 -8.39
N THR A 58 9.82 7.72 -8.52
CA THR A 58 10.95 7.67 -9.46
C THR A 58 10.52 7.80 -10.92
N ASP A 59 9.30 7.39 -11.27
CA ASP A 59 8.74 7.60 -12.62
C ASP A 59 8.29 9.05 -12.80
N TRP A 60 7.73 9.69 -11.77
CA TRP A 60 7.30 11.10 -11.80
C TRP A 60 8.46 12.09 -11.83
N ASP A 61 9.56 11.79 -11.14
CA ASP A 61 10.75 12.66 -11.11
C ASP A 61 11.50 12.68 -12.46
N LYS A 62 11.13 11.82 -13.41
CA LYS A 62 11.69 11.76 -14.77
C LYS A 62 10.86 12.52 -15.81
N GLU A 63 9.67 13.02 -15.45
CA GLU A 63 8.85 13.91 -16.28
C GLU A 63 9.28 15.37 -16.13
#